data_AF-A0A6L6R575-F1
#
_entry.id   AF-A0A6L6R575-F1
#
_cell.length_a   1.000
_cell.length_b   1.000
_cell.length_c   1.000
_cell.angle_alpha   90.00
_cell.angle_beta   90.00
_cell.angle_gamma   90.00
#
_symmetry.space_group_name_H-M   'P 1'
#
loop_
_entity.id
_entity.type
_entity.pdbx_description
1 polymer ?
#
loop_
_entity_poly.entity_id
_entity_poly.type
_entity_poly.pdbx_seq_one_letter_code
_entity_poly.pdbx_strand_id
1 'polypeptide(L)'
;MSNGRRWGVRAIASLLIFIIAAVITPVALVGHWGHRTVVDATQYLDTVGPLVDSPEVQEAISTAVSDAIIKQVDVTSLASGLIGGLIDNPTVTSALTAPIAAGVNNLIKELVHTFVASSAFRKIWITTNEVAQRSLVALLEGKPNGPIQVQGDTLVLDISSMLTAAQGALVANGVDLASKITIPQSDSQIVLAQSAAIGQIQFIYELSSPILQWFPLLLALLFGLSVALARNRSRTVLAVGIAMVGLAGASRILMNVGETVFIDQLKDTVFAPASTVFWNTFFNYLLGGLVAVVMLGIFIGLAGWFSGVSRPATKMRTALGRGLHSLGSGLPGGLRRSVRAYAPVLRWVVAIVMLVVLTTGAAMEVDRVILITLLTAGLFTLIEILSGPDRIDAVDEPGALTGAVA
;
A
#
# COMPACT_ATOMS: atom_id res chain seq x y z
N MET A 1 19.46 -39.28 30.23
CA MET A 1 19.71 -37.84 30.44
C MET A 1 19.61 -37.16 29.09
N SER A 2 18.59 -36.33 28.89
CA SER A 2 18.35 -35.63 27.63
C SER A 2 19.49 -34.64 27.38
N ASN A 3 20.29 -34.85 26.33
CA ASN A 3 21.24 -33.85 25.86
C ASN A 3 20.43 -32.64 25.36
N GLY A 4 20.20 -31.69 26.28
CA GLY A 4 19.59 -30.40 25.99
C GLY A 4 20.33 -29.77 24.83
N ARG A 5 19.65 -29.68 23.69
CA ARG A 5 20.18 -29.15 22.43
C ARG A 5 20.50 -27.67 22.65
N ARG A 6 21.70 -27.35 23.14
CA ARG A 6 22.12 -25.98 23.44
C ARG A 6 22.09 -25.20 22.13
N TRP A 7 21.16 -24.25 22.03
CA TRP A 7 21.06 -23.38 20.86
C TRP A 7 22.35 -22.56 20.81
N GLY A 8 23.16 -22.75 19.77
CA GLY A 8 24.36 -21.94 19.58
C GLY A 8 23.98 -20.47 19.44
N VAL A 9 24.81 -19.56 19.95
CA VAL A 9 24.59 -18.09 19.97
C VAL A 9 24.07 -17.55 18.62
N ARG A 10 24.59 -18.06 17.50
CA ARG A 10 24.17 -17.67 16.13
C ARG A 10 22.71 -18.01 15.82
N ALA A 11 22.19 -19.12 16.35
CA ALA A 11 20.80 -19.54 16.17
C ALA A 11 19.84 -18.68 16.98
N ILE A 12 20.23 -18.29 18.20
CA ILE A 12 19.46 -17.36 19.04
C ILE A 12 19.43 -15.99 18.37
N ALA A 13 20.58 -15.47 17.93
CA ALA A 13 20.67 -14.20 17.21
C ALA A 13 19.82 -14.20 15.92
N SER A 14 19.88 -15.27 15.11
CA SER A 14 19.02 -15.44 13.92
C SER A 14 17.53 -15.35 14.24
N LEU A 15 17.10 -16.01 15.32
CA LEU A 15 15.70 -15.98 15.79
C LEU A 15 15.30 -14.59 16.29
N LEU A 16 16.14 -13.92 17.07
CA LEU A 16 15.87 -12.59 17.57
C LEU A 16 15.76 -11.58 16.41
N ILE A 17 16.69 -11.60 15.47
CA ILE A 17 16.65 -10.74 14.27
C ILE A 17 15.38 -11.02 13.45
N PHE A 18 14.99 -12.29 13.31
CA PHE A 18 13.75 -12.67 12.62
C PHE A 18 12.51 -12.07 13.30
N ILE A 19 12.42 -12.21 14.63
CA ILE A 19 11.28 -11.68 15.40
C ILE A 19 11.24 -10.15 15.29
N ILE A 20 12.39 -9.48 15.42
CA ILE A 20 12.49 -8.03 15.25
C ILE A 20 12.02 -7.62 13.85
N ALA A 21 12.49 -8.29 12.80
CA ALA A 21 12.06 -8.02 11.42
C ALA A 21 10.54 -8.21 11.25
N ALA A 22 10.00 -9.31 11.77
CA ALA A 22 8.57 -9.63 11.70
C ALA A 22 7.71 -8.59 12.44
N VAL A 23 8.13 -8.14 13.63
CA VAL A 23 7.40 -7.14 14.42
C VAL A 23 7.47 -5.75 13.77
N ILE A 24 8.61 -5.38 13.19
CA ILE A 24 8.77 -4.08 12.51
C ILE A 24 8.00 -4.04 11.19
N THR A 25 7.83 -5.18 10.51
CA THR A 25 7.18 -5.26 9.19
C THR A 25 5.82 -4.54 9.09
N PRO A 26 4.81 -4.78 9.95
CA PRO A 26 3.52 -4.08 9.85
C PRO A 26 3.66 -2.57 10.08
N VAL A 27 4.52 -2.15 11.01
CA VAL A 27 4.78 -0.72 11.28
C VAL A 27 5.45 -0.06 10.08
N ALA A 28 6.46 -0.72 9.51
CA ALA A 28 7.16 -0.26 8.32
C ALA A 28 6.25 -0.19 7.09
N LEU A 29 5.30 -1.12 6.96
CA LEU A 29 4.31 -1.11 5.87
C LEU A 29 3.40 0.13 5.98
N VAL A 30 2.83 0.37 7.16
CA VAL A 30 1.96 1.54 7.40
C VAL A 30 2.75 2.83 7.25
N GLY A 31 3.97 2.89 7.80
CA GLY A 31 4.85 4.03 7.65
C GLY A 31 5.14 4.32 6.18
N HIS A 32 5.63 3.32 5.43
CA HIS A 32 5.96 3.47 4.01
C HIS A 32 4.74 3.91 3.18
N TRP A 33 3.57 3.32 3.41
CA TRP A 33 2.32 3.75 2.77
C TRP A 33 1.96 5.19 3.14
N GLY A 34 2.06 5.58 4.41
CA GLY A 34 1.74 6.94 4.86
C GLY A 34 2.68 7.96 4.21
N HIS A 35 3.98 7.69 4.14
CA HIS A 35 4.91 8.57 3.45
C HIS A 35 4.65 8.64 1.94
N ARG A 36 4.42 7.50 1.29
CA ARG A 36 4.16 7.47 -0.15
C ARG A 36 2.82 8.03 -0.54
N THR A 37 1.77 7.87 0.27
CA THR A 37 0.39 8.20 -0.14
C THR A 37 -0.09 9.51 0.46
N VAL A 38 0.38 9.88 1.65
CA VAL A 38 -0.09 11.07 2.38
C VAL A 38 0.93 12.20 2.33
N VAL A 39 2.23 11.89 2.49
CA VAL A 39 3.30 12.90 2.56
C VAL A 39 3.82 13.31 1.18
N ASP A 40 3.87 12.39 0.22
CA ASP A 40 4.20 12.71 -1.18
C ASP A 40 3.01 13.40 -1.86
N ALA A 41 3.15 14.69 -2.18
CA ALA A 41 2.09 15.50 -2.76
C ALA A 41 1.60 14.96 -4.11
N THR A 42 2.50 14.41 -4.93
CA THR A 42 2.15 13.92 -6.26
C THR A 42 1.28 12.68 -6.13
N GLN A 43 1.77 11.70 -5.36
CA GLN A 43 1.05 10.45 -5.14
C GLN A 43 -0.25 10.65 -4.35
N TYR A 44 -0.28 11.60 -3.41
CA TYR A 44 -1.50 12.00 -2.72
C TYR A 44 -2.54 12.52 -3.72
N LEU A 45 -2.19 13.49 -4.57
CA LEU A 45 -3.09 14.05 -5.57
C LEU A 45 -3.51 13.03 -6.63
N ASP A 46 -2.62 12.12 -7.02
CA ASP A 46 -2.98 11.00 -7.92
C ASP A 46 -3.99 10.04 -7.26
N THR A 47 -4.00 9.96 -5.93
CA THR A 47 -4.91 9.10 -5.17
C THR A 47 -6.27 9.79 -4.94
N VAL A 48 -6.27 11.03 -4.45
CA VAL A 48 -7.51 11.74 -4.08
C VAL A 48 -8.11 12.54 -5.22
N GLY A 49 -7.31 12.95 -6.21
CA GLY A 49 -7.75 13.74 -7.36
C GLY A 49 -8.89 13.08 -8.15
N PRO A 50 -8.78 11.78 -8.51
CA PRO A 50 -9.82 11.07 -9.25
C PRO A 50 -11.15 10.89 -8.49
N LEU A 51 -11.16 11.03 -7.16
CA LEU A 51 -12.39 10.86 -6.37
C LEU A 51 -13.49 11.83 -6.78
N VAL A 52 -13.14 13.02 -7.27
CA VAL A 52 -14.11 14.02 -7.73
C VAL A 52 -14.94 13.55 -8.93
N ASP A 53 -14.52 12.48 -9.61
CA ASP A 53 -15.23 11.92 -10.76
C ASP A 53 -16.17 10.78 -10.41
N SER A 54 -16.13 10.30 -9.16
CA SER A 54 -17.04 9.27 -8.69
C SER A 54 -18.44 9.86 -8.58
N PRO A 55 -19.46 9.22 -9.19
CA PRO A 55 -20.85 9.64 -9.04
C PRO A 55 -21.30 9.70 -7.57
N GLU A 56 -20.83 8.75 -6.74
CA GLU A 56 -21.14 8.69 -5.32
C GLU A 56 -20.56 9.87 -4.55
N VAL A 57 -19.33 10.27 -4.87
CA VAL A 57 -18.67 11.44 -4.27
C VAL A 57 -19.33 12.74 -4.73
N GLN A 58 -19.62 12.86 -6.03
CA GLN A 58 -20.30 14.04 -6.59
C GLN A 58 -21.69 14.22 -5.97
N GLU A 59 -22.47 13.15 -5.81
CA GLU A 59 -23.80 13.21 -5.22
C GLU A 59 -23.74 13.60 -3.74
N ALA A 60 -22.80 13.02 -2.98
CA ALA A 60 -22.63 13.34 -1.56
C ALA A 60 -22.24 14.81 -1.35
N ILE A 61 -21.29 15.33 -2.14
CA ILE A 61 -20.87 16.73 -2.11
C ILE A 61 -22.03 17.64 -2.55
N SER A 62 -22.72 17.30 -3.64
CA SER A 62 -23.82 18.09 -4.19
C SER A 62 -24.96 18.20 -3.20
N THR A 63 -25.31 17.10 -2.54
CA THR A 63 -26.34 17.07 -1.48
C THR A 63 -25.92 17.93 -0.30
N ALA A 64 -24.70 17.74 0.23
CA ALA A 64 -24.20 18.50 1.36
C ALA A 64 -24.17 20.02 1.09
N VAL A 65 -23.68 20.42 -0.09
CA VAL A 65 -23.61 21.84 -0.49
C VAL A 65 -25.00 22.40 -0.73
N SER A 66 -25.89 21.68 -1.41
CA SER A 66 -27.26 22.13 -1.66
C SER A 66 -28.04 22.31 -0.36
N ASP A 67 -27.95 21.35 0.55
CA ASP A 67 -28.63 21.41 1.85
C ASP A 67 -28.09 22.57 2.70
N ALA A 68 -26.78 22.84 2.65
CA ALA A 68 -26.18 24.00 3.31
C ALA A 68 -26.70 25.33 2.72
N ILE A 69 -26.78 25.45 1.39
CA ILE A 69 -27.31 26.64 0.72
C ILE A 69 -28.79 26.84 1.05
N ILE A 70 -29.61 25.80 0.94
CA ILE A 70 -31.06 25.84 1.22
C ILE A 70 -31.32 26.18 2.70
N LYS A 71 -30.47 25.71 3.61
CA LYS A 71 -30.59 26.06 5.03
C LYS A 71 -30.28 27.53 5.31
N GLN A 72 -29.41 28.15 4.53
CA GLN A 72 -28.97 29.53 4.74
C GLN A 72 -29.82 30.55 3.96
N VAL A 73 -30.32 30.16 2.80
CA VAL A 73 -31.27 30.93 2.00
C VAL A 73 -32.66 30.46 2.38
N ASP A 74 -33.39 31.19 3.22
CA ASP A 74 -34.78 30.83 3.57
C ASP A 74 -35.70 30.97 2.34
N VAL A 75 -35.69 29.94 1.49
CA VAL A 75 -36.38 29.90 0.20
C VAL A 75 -37.89 30.07 0.38
N THR A 76 -38.43 29.58 1.50
CA THR A 76 -39.85 29.71 1.82
C THR A 76 -40.21 31.16 2.11
N SER A 77 -39.38 31.85 2.89
CA SER A 77 -39.54 33.29 3.17
C SER A 77 -39.39 34.13 1.91
N LEU A 78 -38.39 33.84 1.07
CA LEU A 78 -38.21 34.53 -0.22
C LEU A 78 -39.39 34.31 -1.18
N ALA A 79 -39.87 33.07 -1.31
CA ALA A 79 -41.01 32.75 -2.17
C ALA A 79 -42.29 33.46 -1.69
N SER A 80 -42.57 33.41 -0.38
CA SER A 80 -43.70 34.09 0.24
C SER A 80 -43.65 35.61 0.03
N GLY A 81 -42.48 36.22 0.25
CA GLY A 81 -42.28 37.66 0.06
C GLY A 81 -42.43 38.12 -1.39
N LEU A 82 -41.91 37.34 -2.35
CA LEU A 82 -42.04 37.64 -3.78
C LEU A 82 -43.50 37.55 -4.26
N ILE A 83 -44.21 36.49 -3.88
CA ILE A 83 -45.60 36.27 -4.33
C ILE A 83 -46.54 37.26 -3.64
N GLY A 84 -46.35 37.54 -2.35
CA GLY A 84 -47.13 38.53 -1.61
C GLY A 84 -47.01 39.95 -2.16
N GLY A 85 -45.89 40.28 -2.83
CA GLY A 85 -45.72 41.55 -3.53
C GLY A 85 -46.40 41.61 -4.92
N LEU A 86 -46.74 40.47 -5.52
CA LEU A 86 -47.34 40.36 -6.85
C LEU A 86 -48.85 40.07 -6.81
N ILE A 87 -49.29 39.30 -5.81
CA ILE A 87 -50.66 38.83 -5.66
C ILE A 87 -51.15 39.19 -4.26
N ASP A 88 -52.09 40.14 -4.20
CA ASP A 88 -52.71 40.58 -2.95
C ASP A 88 -53.89 39.64 -2.57
N ASN A 89 -53.60 38.34 -2.51
CA ASN A 89 -54.54 37.31 -2.08
C ASN A 89 -53.84 36.25 -1.22
N PRO A 90 -54.09 36.21 0.10
CA PRO A 90 -53.37 35.33 1.02
C PRO A 90 -53.62 33.84 0.76
N THR A 91 -54.77 33.47 0.19
CA THR A 91 -55.10 32.08 -0.14
C THR A 91 -54.30 31.57 -1.33
N VAL A 92 -54.09 32.43 -2.35
CA VAL A 92 -53.29 32.08 -3.53
C VAL A 92 -51.80 32.08 -3.18
N THR A 93 -51.34 33.07 -2.41
CA THR A 93 -49.94 33.16 -1.95
C THR A 93 -49.52 31.93 -1.15
N SER A 94 -50.34 31.51 -0.19
CA SER A 94 -50.06 30.29 0.60
C SER A 94 -50.09 29.01 -0.24
N ALA A 95 -51.01 28.89 -1.20
CA ALA A 95 -51.09 27.73 -2.10
C ALA A 95 -49.88 27.59 -3.04
N LEU A 96 -49.30 28.70 -3.49
CA LEU A 96 -48.20 28.71 -4.46
C LEU A 96 -46.80 28.71 -3.81
N THR A 97 -46.69 29.12 -2.54
CA THR A 97 -45.40 29.21 -1.83
C THR A 97 -44.68 27.86 -1.79
N ALA A 98 -45.36 26.76 -1.44
CA ALA A 98 -44.73 25.45 -1.33
C ALA A 98 -44.25 24.88 -2.70
N PRO A 99 -45.07 24.89 -3.78
CA PRO A 99 -44.61 24.48 -5.11
C PRO A 99 -43.44 25.31 -5.64
N ILE A 100 -43.45 26.63 -5.43
CA ILE A 100 -42.36 27.51 -5.88
C ILE A 100 -41.09 27.26 -5.08
N ALA A 101 -41.19 27.14 -3.76
CA ALA A 101 -40.05 26.80 -2.91
C ALA A 101 -39.43 25.44 -3.29
N ALA A 102 -40.27 24.44 -3.60
CA ALA A 102 -39.81 23.15 -4.10
C ALA A 102 -39.09 23.28 -5.47
N GLY A 103 -39.63 24.08 -6.39
CA GLY A 103 -39.01 24.36 -7.68
C GLY A 103 -37.65 25.04 -7.55
N VAL A 104 -37.53 26.04 -6.67
CA VAL A 104 -36.26 26.71 -6.39
C VAL A 104 -35.26 25.75 -5.72
N ASN A 105 -35.69 24.95 -4.76
CA ASN A 105 -34.82 23.94 -4.12
C ASN A 105 -34.28 22.92 -5.14
N ASN A 106 -35.13 22.45 -6.06
CA ASN A 106 -34.70 21.53 -7.12
C ASN A 106 -33.73 22.20 -8.09
N LEU A 107 -33.99 23.46 -8.48
CA LEU A 107 -33.07 24.22 -9.32
C LEU A 107 -31.70 24.40 -8.63
N ILE A 108 -31.68 24.71 -7.32
CA ILE A 108 -30.43 24.80 -6.55
C ILE A 108 -29.69 23.46 -6.61
N LYS A 109 -30.37 22.35 -6.32
CA LYS A 109 -29.77 21.01 -6.37
C LYS A 109 -29.20 20.68 -7.74
N GLU A 110 -29.93 20.97 -8.82
CA GLU A 110 -29.49 20.71 -10.20
C GLU A 110 -28.29 21.59 -10.61
N LEU A 111 -28.31 22.87 -10.25
CA LEU A 111 -27.19 23.79 -10.52
C LEU A 111 -25.94 23.38 -9.75
N VAL A 112 -26.07 23.02 -8.48
CA VAL A 112 -24.96 22.52 -7.65
C VAL A 112 -24.41 21.22 -8.23
N HIS A 113 -25.27 20.26 -8.56
CA HIS A 113 -24.85 19.00 -9.17
C HIS A 113 -24.10 19.22 -10.49
N THR A 114 -24.62 20.08 -11.37
CA THR A 114 -23.97 20.45 -12.64
C THR A 114 -22.62 21.13 -12.41
N PHE A 115 -22.52 21.98 -11.40
CA PHE A 115 -21.26 22.63 -11.03
C PHE A 115 -20.26 21.62 -10.47
N VAL A 116 -20.66 20.74 -9.56
CA VAL A 116 -19.79 19.70 -8.96
C VAL A 116 -19.26 18.74 -10.02
N ALA A 117 -20.07 18.39 -11.02
CA ALA A 117 -19.64 17.57 -12.15
C ALA A 117 -18.73 18.31 -13.17
N SER A 118 -18.49 19.61 -12.99
CA SER A 118 -17.76 20.43 -13.96
C SER A 118 -16.24 20.31 -13.85
N SER A 119 -15.55 20.64 -14.96
CA SER A 119 -14.08 20.74 -14.97
C SER A 119 -13.55 21.87 -14.08
N ALA A 120 -14.37 22.91 -13.80
CA ALA A 120 -14.01 23.97 -12.87
C ALA A 120 -13.95 23.43 -11.44
N PHE A 121 -14.94 22.65 -11.01
CA PHE A 121 -14.95 22.01 -9.70
C PHE A 121 -13.79 21.01 -9.53
N ARG A 122 -13.45 20.25 -10.58
CA ARG A 122 -12.25 19.39 -10.55
C ARG A 122 -10.97 20.17 -10.23
N LYS A 123 -10.76 21.35 -10.82
CA LYS A 123 -9.57 22.18 -10.53
C LYS A 123 -9.56 22.67 -9.09
N ILE A 124 -10.72 23.09 -8.60
CA ILE A 124 -10.93 23.51 -7.20
C ILE A 124 -10.61 22.35 -6.26
N TRP A 125 -11.12 21.16 -6.54
CA TRP A 125 -10.87 19.93 -5.79
C TRP A 125 -9.37 19.64 -5.68
N ILE A 126 -8.66 19.59 -6.81
CA ILE A 126 -7.21 19.31 -6.84
C ILE A 126 -6.44 20.38 -6.06
N THR A 127 -6.73 21.66 -6.29
CA THR A 127 -6.01 22.76 -5.64
C THR A 127 -6.27 22.78 -4.12
N THR A 128 -7.52 22.51 -3.71
CA THR A 128 -7.89 22.45 -2.28
C THR A 128 -7.19 21.28 -1.59
N ASN A 129 -7.15 20.10 -2.23
CA ASN A 129 -6.44 18.94 -1.72
C ASN A 129 -4.93 19.20 -1.65
N GLU A 130 -4.34 19.90 -2.63
CA GLU A 130 -2.93 20.27 -2.61
C GLU A 130 -2.59 21.18 -1.43
N VAL A 131 -3.43 22.19 -1.18
CA VAL A 131 -3.28 23.09 -0.02
C VAL A 131 -3.42 22.32 1.28
N ALA A 132 -4.43 21.45 1.40
CA ALA A 132 -4.66 20.62 2.58
C ALA A 132 -3.47 19.67 2.85
N GLN A 133 -2.92 19.06 1.81
CA GLN A 133 -1.77 18.16 1.89
C GLN A 133 -0.52 18.89 2.37
N ARG A 134 -0.17 20.01 1.73
CA ARG A 134 0.99 20.82 2.12
C ARG A 134 0.90 21.27 3.57
N SER A 135 -0.31 21.58 4.00
CA SER A 135 -0.61 22.00 5.35
C SER A 135 -0.45 20.90 6.38
N LEU A 136 -0.90 19.69 6.06
CA LEU A 136 -0.65 18.51 6.87
C LEU A 136 0.85 18.25 7.00
N VAL A 137 1.61 18.32 5.89
CA VAL A 137 3.07 18.14 5.92
C VAL A 137 3.75 19.22 6.75
N ALA A 138 3.38 20.48 6.59
CA ALA A 138 3.93 21.58 7.40
C ALA A 138 3.66 21.37 8.90
N LEU A 139 2.52 20.77 9.26
CA LEU A 139 2.22 20.38 10.63
C LEU A 139 3.12 19.25 11.13
N LEU A 140 3.34 18.22 10.31
CA LEU A 140 4.20 17.08 10.64
C LEU A 140 5.68 17.48 10.79
N GLU A 141 6.13 18.48 10.04
CA GLU A 141 7.50 19.01 10.09
C GLU A 141 7.77 19.95 11.29
N GLY A 142 6.74 20.29 12.08
CA GLY A 142 6.93 21.12 13.28
C GLY A 142 7.50 22.52 13.02
N LYS A 143 7.33 23.07 11.80
CA LYS A 143 7.91 24.37 11.43
C LYS A 143 7.40 25.48 12.37
N PRO A 144 8.28 26.25 13.05
CA PRO A 144 7.92 27.17 14.14
C PRO A 144 7.10 28.41 13.71
N ASN A 145 7.00 28.69 12.42
CA ASN A 145 6.09 29.70 11.84
C ASN A 145 4.91 29.04 11.08
N GLY A 146 4.64 27.77 11.38
CA GLY A 146 3.57 26.99 10.78
C GLY A 146 2.22 27.26 11.44
N PRO A 147 1.13 26.67 10.91
CA PRO A 147 -0.26 26.90 11.33
C PRO A 147 -0.58 26.43 12.76
N ILE A 148 0.42 26.09 13.58
CA ILE A 148 0.22 25.45 14.87
C ILE A 148 0.43 26.48 15.97
N GLN A 149 -0.64 26.77 16.72
CA GLN A 149 -0.57 27.61 17.91
C GLN A 149 -0.84 26.76 19.17
N VAL A 150 0.00 26.93 20.18
CA VAL A 150 -0.23 26.34 21.50
C VAL A 150 -1.17 27.27 22.27
N GLN A 151 -2.39 26.83 22.54
CA GLN A 151 -3.33 27.52 23.43
C GLN A 151 -3.54 26.68 24.68
N GLY A 152 -2.77 26.99 25.74
CA GLY A 152 -2.78 26.24 26.99
C GLY A 152 -2.27 24.81 26.81
N ASP A 153 -3.05 23.80 27.22
CA ASP A 153 -2.74 22.37 27.10
C ASP A 153 -3.20 21.75 25.77
N THR A 154 -3.86 22.55 24.92
CA THR A 154 -4.42 22.14 23.63
C THR A 154 -3.64 22.76 22.48
N LEU A 155 -3.33 21.92 21.50
CA LEU A 155 -2.74 22.36 20.25
C LEU A 155 -3.87 22.68 19.27
N VAL A 156 -3.95 23.95 18.89
CA VAL A 156 -4.95 24.46 17.96
C VAL A 156 -4.28 24.65 16.61
N LEU A 157 -4.84 24.00 15.59
CA LEU A 157 -4.42 24.20 14.21
C LEU A 157 -5.18 25.39 13.64
N ASP A 158 -4.45 26.47 13.41
CA ASP A 158 -4.88 27.62 12.64
C ASP A 158 -4.80 27.31 11.14
N ILE A 159 -5.92 26.84 10.59
CA ILE A 159 -6.07 26.59 9.17
C ILE A 159 -6.41 27.86 8.38
N SER A 160 -6.35 29.06 8.97
CA SER A 160 -6.71 30.33 8.28
C SER A 160 -5.93 30.52 6.98
N SER A 161 -4.62 30.24 7.00
CA SER A 161 -3.76 30.33 5.82
C SER A 161 -4.18 29.34 4.73
N MET A 162 -4.69 28.18 5.12
CA MET A 162 -5.20 27.13 4.22
C MET A 162 -6.53 27.54 3.61
N LEU A 163 -7.46 28.04 4.44
CA LEU A 163 -8.77 28.52 4.01
C LEU A 163 -8.62 29.73 3.07
N THR A 164 -7.69 30.63 3.36
CA THR A 164 -7.38 31.78 2.50
C THR A 164 -6.77 31.34 1.17
N ALA A 165 -5.85 30.37 1.18
CA ALA A 165 -5.28 29.82 -0.04
C ALA A 165 -6.34 29.06 -0.89
N ALA A 166 -7.22 28.30 -0.24
CA ALA A 166 -8.34 27.63 -0.90
C ALA A 166 -9.36 28.62 -1.49
N GLN A 167 -9.67 29.70 -0.75
CA GLN A 167 -10.50 30.80 -1.24
C GLN A 167 -9.86 31.49 -2.46
N GLY A 168 -8.55 31.76 -2.42
CA GLY A 168 -7.81 32.30 -3.57
C GLY A 168 -7.86 31.37 -4.79
N ALA A 169 -7.73 30.06 -4.57
CA ALA A 169 -7.86 29.06 -5.63
C ALA A 169 -9.27 29.03 -6.24
N LEU A 170 -10.31 29.14 -5.42
CA LEU A 170 -11.70 29.23 -5.85
C LEU A 170 -11.94 30.47 -6.74
N VAL A 171 -11.46 31.63 -6.32
CA VAL A 171 -11.57 32.88 -7.09
C VAL A 171 -10.79 32.77 -8.41
N ALA A 172 -9.56 32.26 -8.39
CA ALA A 172 -8.73 32.07 -9.58
C ALA A 172 -9.37 31.12 -10.62
N ASN A 173 -10.28 30.24 -10.18
CA ASN A 173 -11.01 29.32 -11.05
C ASN A 173 -12.45 29.77 -11.37
N GLY A 174 -12.76 31.06 -11.16
CA GLY A 174 -14.02 31.69 -11.60
C GLY A 174 -15.17 31.63 -10.59
N VAL A 175 -14.91 31.26 -9.34
CA VAL A 175 -15.90 31.30 -8.25
C VAL A 175 -15.78 32.63 -7.49
N ASP A 176 -16.21 33.73 -8.12
CA ASP A 176 -16.12 35.08 -7.54
C ASP A 176 -16.88 35.21 -6.21
N LEU A 177 -17.95 34.42 -6.03
CA LEU A 177 -18.70 34.31 -4.77
C LEU A 177 -17.81 33.94 -3.58
N ALA A 178 -16.73 33.18 -3.80
CA ALA A 178 -15.80 32.81 -2.74
C ALA A 178 -15.15 34.05 -2.10
N SER A 179 -14.90 35.11 -2.86
CA SER A 179 -14.33 36.38 -2.33
C SER A 179 -15.24 37.10 -1.34
N LYS A 180 -16.55 36.80 -1.35
CA LYS A 180 -17.54 37.41 -0.46
C LYS A 180 -17.74 36.63 0.84
N ILE A 181 -17.18 35.43 0.93
CA ILE A 181 -17.24 34.60 2.14
C ILE A 181 -16.21 35.15 3.12
N THR A 182 -16.68 35.72 4.23
CA THR A 182 -15.81 36.10 5.34
C THR A 182 -15.57 34.86 6.19
N ILE A 183 -14.33 34.37 6.21
CA ILE A 183 -13.95 33.21 7.02
C ILE A 183 -13.88 33.65 8.49
N PRO A 184 -14.77 33.16 9.38
CA PRO A 184 -14.71 33.50 10.79
C PRO A 184 -13.45 32.89 11.43
N GLN A 185 -12.79 33.64 12.33
CA GLN A 185 -11.62 33.16 13.06
C GLN A 185 -11.93 31.92 13.94
N SER A 186 -13.18 31.77 14.40
CA SER A 186 -13.65 30.60 15.14
C SER A 186 -13.64 29.31 14.32
N ASP A 187 -13.87 29.42 13.01
CA ASP A 187 -13.99 28.26 12.10
C ASP A 187 -12.64 27.88 11.49
N SER A 188 -11.63 28.74 11.69
CA SER A 188 -10.26 28.55 11.22
C SER A 188 -9.37 27.84 12.24
N GLN A 189 -9.93 27.48 13.39
CA GLN A 189 -9.20 26.86 14.50
C GLN A 189 -9.75 25.45 14.75
N ILE A 190 -8.99 24.44 14.31
CA ILE A 190 -9.33 23.04 14.58
C ILE A 190 -8.59 22.59 15.84
N VAL A 191 -9.35 22.19 16.86
CA VAL A 191 -8.80 21.53 18.04
C VAL A 191 -8.38 20.12 17.62
N LEU A 192 -7.07 19.90 17.49
CA LEU A 192 -6.55 18.64 16.97
C LEU A 192 -6.49 17.54 18.03
N ALA A 193 -5.87 17.83 19.17
CA ALA A 193 -5.68 16.90 20.30
C ALA A 193 -5.04 17.62 21.51
N GLN A 194 -4.93 16.90 22.64
CA GLN A 194 -3.98 17.27 23.70
C GLN A 194 -2.55 17.31 23.15
N SER A 195 -1.76 18.29 23.60
CA SER A 195 -0.44 18.62 23.04
C SER A 195 0.53 17.43 22.88
N ALA A 196 0.44 16.45 23.79
CA ALA A 196 1.30 15.27 23.83
C ALA A 196 1.19 14.37 22.58
N ALA A 197 0.00 14.23 21.98
CA ALA A 197 -0.20 13.32 20.84
C ALA A 197 0.45 13.86 19.55
N ILE A 198 0.47 15.18 19.36
CA ILE A 198 1.08 15.81 18.18
C ILE A 198 2.60 15.78 18.28
N GLY A 199 3.16 16.03 19.47
CA GLY A 199 4.59 15.85 19.70
C GLY A 199 5.04 14.42 19.40
N GLN A 200 4.22 13.41 19.71
CA GLN A 200 4.50 12.01 19.34
C GLN A 200 4.48 11.80 17.82
N ILE A 201 3.48 12.35 17.11
CA ILE A 201 3.37 12.22 15.65
C ILE A 201 4.53 12.92 14.95
N GLN A 202 4.89 14.13 15.39
CA GLN A 202 6.05 14.88 14.86
C GLN A 202 7.36 14.14 15.14
N PHE A 203 7.55 13.65 16.37
CA PHE A 203 8.73 12.85 16.71
C PHE A 203 8.83 11.58 15.86
N ILE A 204 7.71 10.87 15.67
CA ILE A 204 7.65 9.70 14.77
C ILE A 204 7.99 10.15 13.36
N TYR A 205 7.42 11.24 12.85
CA TYR A 205 7.70 11.76 11.51
C TYR A 205 9.18 12.12 11.33
N GLU A 206 9.79 12.86 12.24
CA GLU A 206 11.21 13.24 12.20
C GLU A 206 12.15 12.04 12.23
N LEU A 207 11.90 11.07 13.12
CA LEU A 207 12.72 9.86 13.23
C LEU A 207 12.61 8.99 11.98
N SER A 208 11.42 8.98 11.37
CA SER A 208 11.05 7.97 10.39
C SER A 208 11.22 8.49 8.96
N SER A 209 10.91 9.76 8.66
CA SER A 209 10.95 10.36 7.32
C SER A 209 12.23 10.05 6.52
N PRO A 210 13.46 10.17 7.07
CA PRO A 210 14.68 9.89 6.30
C PRO A 210 14.85 8.41 5.94
N ILE A 211 14.32 7.54 6.79
CA ILE A 211 14.48 6.08 6.76
C ILE A 211 13.33 5.42 6.00
N LEU A 212 12.18 6.08 5.88
CA LEU A 212 10.94 5.48 5.37
C LEU A 212 11.02 5.01 3.92
N GLN A 213 11.75 5.76 3.09
CA GLN A 213 12.05 5.37 1.72
C GLN A 213 12.89 4.08 1.63
N TRP A 214 13.70 3.81 2.66
CA TRP A 214 14.62 2.66 2.74
C TRP A 214 14.04 1.48 3.51
N PHE A 215 12.86 1.60 4.13
CA PHE A 215 12.26 0.54 4.95
C PHE A 215 12.19 -0.83 4.24
N PRO A 216 11.77 -0.92 2.96
CA PRO A 216 11.77 -2.19 2.25
C PRO A 216 13.17 -2.85 2.20
N LEU A 217 14.21 -2.03 1.99
CA LEU A 217 15.60 -2.50 1.93
C LEU A 217 16.13 -2.88 3.32
N LEU A 218 15.77 -2.13 4.37
CA LEU A 218 16.13 -2.47 5.75
C LEU A 218 15.46 -3.77 6.22
N LEU A 219 14.19 -3.98 5.89
CA LEU A 219 13.49 -5.24 6.18
C LEU A 219 14.12 -6.40 5.41
N ALA A 220 14.41 -6.21 4.11
CA ALA A 220 15.10 -7.21 3.31
C ALA A 220 16.48 -7.56 3.90
N LEU A 221 17.22 -6.56 4.37
CA LEU A 221 18.50 -6.75 5.05
C LEU A 221 18.35 -7.53 6.36
N LEU A 222 17.37 -7.18 7.20
CA LEU A 222 17.11 -7.86 8.47
C LEU A 222 16.72 -9.34 8.26
N PHE A 223 15.80 -9.61 7.34
CA PHE A 223 15.43 -10.98 6.99
C PHE A 223 16.61 -11.74 6.36
N GLY A 224 17.39 -11.08 5.49
CA GLY A 224 18.61 -11.65 4.91
C GLY A 224 19.66 -11.99 5.97
N LEU A 225 19.88 -11.11 6.96
CA LEU A 225 20.79 -11.30 8.07
C LEU A 225 20.35 -12.46 8.96
N SER A 226 19.04 -12.55 9.25
CA SER A 226 18.45 -13.68 9.97
C SER A 226 18.76 -15.00 9.26
N VAL A 227 18.54 -15.06 7.94
CA VAL A 227 18.85 -16.24 7.12
C VAL A 227 20.35 -16.54 7.11
N ALA A 228 21.22 -15.53 7.02
CA ALA A 228 22.66 -15.71 6.96
C ALA A 228 23.24 -16.33 8.25
N LEU A 229 22.73 -15.91 9.42
CA LEU A 229 23.12 -16.41 10.74
C LEU A 229 22.49 -17.77 11.10
N ALA A 230 21.40 -18.14 10.43
CA ALA A 230 20.67 -19.35 10.72
C ALA A 230 21.52 -20.61 10.52
N ARG A 231 21.39 -21.57 11.47
CA ARG A 231 22.00 -22.90 11.32
C ARG A 231 21.42 -23.67 10.12
N ASN A 232 20.12 -23.52 9.87
CA ASN A 232 19.40 -24.17 8.77
C ASN A 232 18.76 -23.13 7.84
N ARG A 233 19.56 -22.58 6.92
CA ARG A 233 19.15 -21.47 6.03
C ARG A 233 17.83 -21.75 5.30
N SER A 234 17.65 -22.94 4.73
CA SER A 234 16.40 -23.31 4.02
C SER A 234 15.15 -23.22 4.89
N ARG A 235 15.22 -23.65 6.17
CA ARG A 235 14.06 -23.56 7.08
C ARG A 235 13.75 -22.12 7.46
N THR A 236 14.79 -21.30 7.65
CA THR A 236 14.61 -19.88 7.93
C THR A 236 14.04 -19.14 6.73
N VAL A 237 14.49 -19.43 5.50
CA VAL A 237 13.91 -18.87 4.27
C VAL A 237 12.42 -19.23 4.14
N LEU A 238 12.07 -20.49 4.40
CA LEU A 238 10.66 -20.90 4.45
C LEU A 238 9.86 -20.13 5.51
N ALA A 239 10.44 -19.97 6.72
CA ALA A 239 9.80 -19.22 7.80
C ALA A 239 9.61 -17.73 7.46
N VAL A 240 10.56 -17.10 6.76
CA VAL A 240 10.44 -15.73 6.24
C VAL A 240 9.27 -15.63 5.27
N GLY A 241 9.19 -16.53 4.30
CA GLY A 241 8.08 -16.56 3.35
C GLY A 241 6.72 -16.70 4.02
N ILE A 242 6.59 -17.65 4.96
CA ILE A 242 5.37 -17.86 5.75
C ILE A 242 5.02 -16.62 6.57
N ALA A 243 6.01 -16.01 7.25
CA ALA A 243 5.78 -14.82 8.06
C ALA A 243 5.33 -13.63 7.22
N MET A 244 5.91 -13.41 6.03
CA MET A 244 5.48 -12.35 5.12
C MET A 244 4.02 -12.54 4.68
N VAL A 245 3.63 -13.76 4.28
CA VAL A 245 2.24 -14.07 3.92
C VAL A 245 1.30 -13.88 5.10
N GLY A 246 1.68 -14.37 6.29
CA GLY A 246 0.88 -14.26 7.50
C GLY A 246 0.68 -12.80 7.96
N LEU A 247 1.75 -11.99 7.95
CA LEU A 247 1.71 -10.58 8.34
C LEU A 247 0.92 -9.73 7.33
N ALA A 248 1.09 -9.98 6.03
CA ALA A 248 0.31 -9.31 5.01
C ALA A 248 -1.18 -9.71 5.09
N GLY A 249 -1.48 -10.99 5.31
CA GLY A 249 -2.85 -11.47 5.54
C GLY A 249 -3.48 -10.85 6.78
N ALA A 250 -2.76 -10.79 7.90
CA ALA A 250 -3.21 -10.14 9.12
C ALA A 250 -3.49 -8.64 8.91
N SER A 251 -2.62 -7.96 8.17
CA SER A 251 -2.81 -6.54 7.80
C SER A 251 -4.06 -6.35 6.93
N ARG A 252 -4.31 -7.24 5.96
CA ARG A 252 -5.53 -7.20 5.13
C ARG A 252 -6.79 -7.40 5.97
N ILE A 253 -6.77 -8.32 6.92
CA ILE A 253 -7.89 -8.54 7.85
C ILE A 253 -8.13 -7.29 8.69
N LEU A 254 -7.07 -6.68 9.24
CA LEU A 254 -7.19 -5.45 10.03
C LEU A 254 -7.77 -4.30 9.20
N MET A 255 -7.37 -4.18 7.93
CA MET A 255 -7.95 -3.21 7.02
C MET A 255 -9.44 -3.46 6.76
N ASN A 256 -9.88 -4.72 6.58
CA ASN A 256 -11.31 -5.02 6.44
C ASN A 256 -12.13 -4.59 7.67
N VAL A 257 -11.57 -4.79 8.86
CA VAL A 257 -12.18 -4.32 10.11
C VAL A 257 -12.25 -2.79 10.11
N GLY A 258 -11.14 -2.11 9.75
CA GLY A 258 -11.08 -0.66 9.66
C GLY A 258 -12.10 -0.09 8.65
N GLU A 259 -12.25 -0.74 7.50
CA GLU A 259 -13.23 -0.39 6.45
C GLU A 259 -14.65 -0.46 7.00
N THR A 260 -14.98 -1.56 7.68
CA THR A 260 -16.32 -1.75 8.26
C THR A 260 -16.61 -0.68 9.30
N VAL A 261 -15.66 -0.43 10.21
CA VAL A 261 -15.80 0.62 11.23
C VAL A 261 -15.95 2.01 10.60
N PHE A 262 -15.17 2.32 9.56
CA PHE A 262 -15.23 3.60 8.86
C PHE A 262 -16.58 3.81 8.15
N ILE A 263 -17.05 2.80 7.41
CA ILE A 263 -18.34 2.86 6.71
C ILE A 263 -19.50 2.95 7.71
N ASP A 264 -19.46 2.17 8.79
CA ASP A 264 -20.51 2.17 9.82
C ASP A 264 -20.66 3.53 10.51
N GLN A 265 -19.56 4.28 10.68
CA GLN A 265 -19.61 5.64 11.24
C GLN A 265 -20.31 6.65 10.32
N LEU A 266 -20.30 6.40 9.01
CA LEU A 266 -20.85 7.30 8.00
C LEU A 266 -22.22 6.86 7.48
N LYS A 267 -22.73 5.69 7.87
CA LYS A 267 -23.95 5.07 7.33
C LYS A 267 -25.20 5.96 7.42
N ASP A 268 -25.30 6.79 8.45
CA ASP A 268 -26.44 7.68 8.71
C ASP A 268 -26.22 9.09 8.14
N THR A 269 -25.17 9.29 7.34
CA THR A 269 -24.79 10.58 6.73
C THR A 269 -24.95 10.55 5.22
N VAL A 270 -24.99 11.74 4.59
CA VAL A 270 -24.98 11.89 3.12
C VAL A 270 -23.73 11.29 2.45
N PHE A 271 -22.67 11.03 3.22
CA PHE A 271 -21.41 10.47 2.72
C PHE A 271 -21.38 8.93 2.73
N ALA A 272 -22.43 8.24 3.20
CA ALA A 272 -22.43 6.78 3.26
C ALA A 272 -22.06 6.10 1.92
N PRO A 273 -22.64 6.48 0.76
CA PRO A 273 -22.30 5.83 -0.52
C PRO A 273 -20.88 6.15 -0.99
N ALA A 274 -20.42 7.38 -0.73
CA ALA A 274 -19.08 7.85 -1.09
C ALA A 274 -17.97 7.22 -0.23
N SER A 275 -18.29 6.79 1.00
CA SER A 275 -17.31 6.28 1.96
C SER A 275 -16.56 5.03 1.47
N THR A 276 -17.27 4.09 0.85
CA THR A 276 -16.69 2.87 0.27
C THR A 276 -15.76 3.20 -0.89
N VAL A 277 -16.16 4.12 -1.77
CA VAL A 277 -15.35 4.55 -2.92
C VAL A 277 -14.08 5.25 -2.43
N PHE A 278 -14.22 6.14 -1.45
CA PHE A 278 -13.11 6.81 -0.80
C PHE A 278 -12.11 5.81 -0.22
N TRP A 279 -12.58 4.88 0.62
CA TRP A 279 -11.73 3.89 1.28
C TRP A 279 -10.94 3.05 0.27
N ASN A 280 -11.62 2.49 -0.72
CA ASN A 280 -11.00 1.63 -1.71
C ASN A 280 -9.97 2.38 -2.56
N THR A 281 -10.28 3.61 -2.96
CA THR A 281 -9.36 4.44 -3.75
C THR A 281 -8.14 4.83 -2.93
N PHE A 282 -8.36 5.29 -1.69
CA PHE A 282 -7.29 5.78 -0.81
C PHE A 282 -6.31 4.68 -0.40
N PHE A 283 -6.81 3.46 -0.16
CA PHE A 283 -5.99 2.32 0.23
C PHE A 283 -5.56 1.42 -0.92
N ASN A 284 -5.88 1.76 -2.18
CA ASN A 284 -5.55 0.91 -3.33
C ASN A 284 -4.05 0.59 -3.43
N TYR A 285 -3.19 1.60 -3.22
CA TYR A 285 -1.74 1.41 -3.22
C TYR A 285 -1.26 0.47 -2.10
N LEU A 286 -1.87 0.57 -0.91
CA LEU A 286 -1.56 -0.31 0.22
C LEU A 286 -1.95 -1.76 -0.09
N LEU A 287 -3.13 -1.97 -0.70
CA LEU A 287 -3.61 -3.29 -1.11
C LEU A 287 -2.70 -3.90 -2.18
N GLY A 288 -2.29 -3.12 -3.18
CA GLY A 288 -1.31 -3.55 -4.18
C GLY A 288 0.03 -3.97 -3.53
N GLY A 289 0.54 -3.18 -2.59
CA GLY A 289 1.74 -3.51 -1.82
C GLY A 289 1.59 -4.80 -0.99
N LEU A 290 0.43 -5.00 -0.35
CA LEU A 290 0.14 -6.23 0.41
C LEU A 290 0.14 -7.47 -0.49
N VAL A 291 -0.50 -7.39 -1.66
CA VAL A 291 -0.48 -8.48 -2.64
C VAL A 291 0.96 -8.77 -3.08
N ALA A 292 1.76 -7.75 -3.36
CA ALA A 292 3.17 -7.93 -3.71
C ALA A 292 3.98 -8.63 -2.60
N VAL A 293 3.75 -8.27 -1.33
CA VAL A 293 4.38 -8.93 -0.18
C VAL A 293 3.93 -10.38 -0.04
N VAL A 294 2.65 -10.69 -0.26
CA VAL A 294 2.15 -12.07 -0.28
C VAL A 294 2.84 -12.87 -1.37
N MET A 295 2.89 -12.35 -2.59
CA MET A 295 3.51 -13.05 -3.72
C MET A 295 5.01 -13.28 -3.50
N LEU A 296 5.71 -12.27 -2.99
CA LEU A 296 7.12 -12.39 -2.60
C LEU A 296 7.30 -13.42 -1.48
N GLY A 297 6.43 -13.41 -0.48
CA GLY A 297 6.42 -14.39 0.62
C GLY A 297 6.19 -15.82 0.14
N ILE A 298 5.25 -16.02 -0.80
CA ILE A 298 5.02 -17.32 -1.45
C ILE A 298 6.27 -17.77 -2.20
N PHE A 299 6.84 -16.90 -3.04
CA PHE A 299 8.05 -17.20 -3.81
C PHE A 299 9.22 -17.59 -2.89
N ILE A 300 9.52 -16.77 -1.87
CA ILE A 300 10.58 -17.03 -0.89
C ILE A 300 10.28 -18.32 -0.12
N GLY A 301 9.04 -18.52 0.31
CA GLY A 301 8.60 -19.72 1.02
C GLY A 301 8.84 -20.98 0.22
N LEU A 302 8.39 -20.99 -1.05
CA LEU A 302 8.58 -22.11 -1.97
C LEU A 302 10.06 -22.33 -2.30
N ALA A 303 10.86 -21.28 -2.49
CA ALA A 303 12.30 -21.40 -2.70
C ALA A 303 13.02 -21.99 -1.48
N GLY A 304 12.62 -21.57 -0.27
CA GLY A 304 13.13 -22.10 1.00
C GLY A 304 12.77 -23.57 1.20
N TRP A 305 11.51 -23.93 0.95
CA TRP A 305 11.02 -25.31 0.97
C TRP A 305 11.74 -26.18 -0.06
N PHE A 306 11.85 -25.69 -1.30
CA PHE A 306 12.56 -26.34 -2.39
C PHE A 306 14.07 -26.39 -2.16
N SER A 307 14.66 -25.64 -1.22
CA SER A 307 16.08 -25.79 -0.86
C SER A 307 16.31 -26.73 0.34
N GLY A 308 15.24 -27.27 0.93
CA GLY A 308 15.30 -28.01 2.20
C GLY A 308 15.44 -29.53 2.09
N VAL A 309 15.64 -30.20 3.22
CA VAL A 309 15.73 -31.66 3.30
C VAL A 309 14.36 -32.35 3.46
N SER A 310 13.25 -31.67 3.20
CA SER A 310 11.92 -32.26 3.36
C SER A 310 11.70 -33.38 2.34
N ARG A 311 11.12 -34.50 2.77
CA ARG A 311 10.84 -35.68 1.92
C ARG A 311 10.15 -35.32 0.58
N PRO A 312 9.09 -34.48 0.55
CA PRO A 312 8.46 -34.10 -0.72
C PRO A 312 9.35 -33.23 -1.61
N ALA A 313 10.11 -32.28 -1.05
CA ALA A 313 11.01 -31.44 -1.85
C ALA A 313 12.17 -32.25 -2.45
N THR A 314 12.72 -33.21 -1.71
CA THR A 314 13.74 -34.13 -2.22
C THR A 314 13.16 -35.05 -3.31
N LYS A 315 11.95 -35.58 -3.15
CA LYS A 315 11.26 -36.36 -4.19
C LYS A 315 11.06 -35.54 -5.47
N MET A 316 10.60 -34.29 -5.35
CA MET A 316 10.43 -33.39 -6.50
C MET A 316 11.76 -33.14 -7.22
N ARG A 317 12.82 -32.79 -6.48
CA ARG A 317 14.18 -32.58 -7.04
C ARG A 317 14.73 -33.83 -7.72
N THR A 318 14.56 -35.01 -7.13
CA THR A 318 15.03 -36.27 -7.73
C THR A 318 14.21 -36.68 -8.95
N ALA A 319 12.92 -36.35 -9.02
CA ALA A 319 12.09 -36.57 -10.21
C ALA A 319 12.49 -35.64 -11.37
N LEU A 320 12.62 -34.34 -11.08
CA LEU A 320 13.15 -33.34 -12.03
C LEU A 320 14.56 -33.69 -12.48
N GLY A 321 15.42 -34.10 -11.53
CA GLY A 321 16.78 -34.55 -11.78
C GLY A 321 16.82 -35.74 -12.74
N ARG A 322 15.98 -36.76 -12.53
CA ARG A 322 15.91 -37.93 -13.42
C ARG A 322 15.44 -37.58 -14.84
N GLY A 323 14.44 -36.70 -14.97
CA GLY A 323 13.91 -36.27 -16.28
C GLY A 323 14.86 -35.34 -17.04
N LEU A 324 15.66 -34.53 -16.35
CA LEU A 324 16.66 -33.66 -16.97
C LEU A 324 17.99 -34.38 -17.23
N HIS A 325 18.32 -35.43 -16.46
CA HIS A 325 19.52 -36.24 -16.68
C HIS A 325 19.48 -37.00 -18.02
N SER A 326 18.29 -37.41 -18.49
CA SER A 326 18.12 -37.98 -19.83
C SER A 326 18.38 -36.98 -20.96
N LEU A 327 18.26 -35.67 -20.69
CA LEU A 327 18.57 -34.59 -21.64
C LEU A 327 20.04 -34.13 -21.56
N GLY A 328 20.65 -34.21 -20.37
CA GLY A 328 22.02 -33.72 -20.12
C GLY A 328 23.16 -34.70 -20.42
N SER A 329 22.85 -35.97 -20.72
CA SER A 329 23.83 -37.00 -21.10
C SER A 329 24.51 -36.75 -22.45
N GLY A 330 23.94 -35.88 -23.30
CA GLY A 330 24.50 -35.51 -24.61
C GLY A 330 25.40 -34.25 -24.62
N LEU A 331 25.67 -33.63 -23.48
CA LEU A 331 26.39 -32.34 -23.44
C LEU A 331 27.92 -32.50 -23.35
N PRO A 332 28.71 -31.73 -24.12
CA PRO A 332 30.18 -31.82 -24.14
C PRO A 332 30.83 -31.39 -22.80
N GLY A 333 31.87 -32.12 -22.38
CA GLY A 333 32.51 -31.96 -21.06
C GLY A 333 33.13 -30.58 -20.78
N GLY A 334 33.53 -29.83 -21.81
CA GLY A 334 34.01 -28.46 -21.67
C GLY A 334 32.94 -27.50 -21.12
N LEU A 335 31.68 -27.68 -21.52
CA LEU A 335 30.55 -26.87 -21.05
C LEU A 335 30.25 -27.15 -19.57
N ARG A 336 30.35 -28.42 -19.15
CA ARG A 336 30.15 -28.85 -17.75
C ARG A 336 31.18 -28.24 -16.80
N ARG A 337 32.44 -28.17 -17.22
CA ARG A 337 33.54 -27.60 -16.41
C ARG A 337 33.34 -26.09 -16.18
N SER A 338 32.94 -25.35 -17.23
CA SER A 338 32.64 -23.92 -17.12
C SER A 338 31.40 -23.65 -16.25
N VAL A 339 30.33 -24.42 -16.41
CA VAL A 339 29.11 -24.26 -15.59
C VAL A 339 29.39 -24.58 -14.12
N ARG A 340 30.24 -25.58 -13.81
CA ARG A 340 30.63 -25.87 -12.43
C ARG A 340 31.39 -24.71 -11.76
N ALA A 341 32.26 -24.01 -12.49
CA ALA A 341 33.00 -22.85 -11.96
C ALA A 341 32.08 -21.66 -11.64
N TYR A 342 31.07 -21.42 -12.47
CA TYR A 342 30.14 -20.29 -12.31
C TYR A 342 28.80 -20.66 -11.65
N ALA A 343 28.58 -21.92 -11.27
CA ALA A 343 27.32 -22.40 -10.67
C ALA A 343 26.77 -21.53 -9.52
N PRO A 344 27.57 -21.06 -8.54
CA PRO A 344 27.06 -20.16 -7.50
C PRO A 344 26.65 -18.79 -8.05
N VAL A 345 27.37 -18.24 -9.03
CA VAL A 345 27.03 -16.96 -9.68
C VAL A 345 25.75 -17.11 -10.51
N LEU A 346 25.61 -18.19 -11.28
CA LEU A 346 24.43 -18.47 -12.10
C LEU A 346 23.17 -18.58 -11.24
N ARG A 347 23.25 -19.18 -10.05
CA ARG A 347 22.11 -19.28 -9.12
C ARG A 347 21.66 -17.90 -8.63
N TRP A 348 22.59 -17.02 -8.30
CA TRP A 348 22.28 -15.64 -7.91
C TRP A 348 21.69 -14.85 -9.07
N VAL A 349 22.25 -14.97 -10.28
CA VAL A 349 21.70 -14.33 -11.48
C VAL A 349 20.27 -14.78 -11.72
N VAL A 350 19.99 -16.08 -11.66
CA VAL A 350 18.64 -16.62 -11.84
C VAL A 350 17.69 -16.14 -10.76
N ALA A 351 18.10 -16.14 -9.49
CA ALA A 351 17.27 -15.62 -8.40
C ALA A 351 16.94 -14.13 -8.59
N ILE A 352 17.92 -13.32 -8.99
CA ILE A 352 17.76 -11.89 -9.24
C ILE A 352 16.86 -11.64 -10.45
N VAL A 353 17.09 -12.33 -11.56
CA VAL A 353 16.27 -12.21 -12.78
C VAL A 353 14.82 -12.59 -12.47
N MET A 354 14.60 -13.69 -11.76
CA MET A 354 13.25 -14.13 -11.42
C MET A 354 12.56 -13.20 -10.41
N LEU A 355 13.32 -12.61 -9.50
CA LEU A 355 12.82 -11.53 -8.61
C LEU A 355 12.43 -10.29 -9.42
N VAL A 356 13.25 -9.86 -10.38
CA VAL A 356 12.95 -8.71 -11.24
C VAL A 356 11.74 -8.98 -12.13
N VAL A 357 11.62 -10.18 -12.71
CA VAL A 357 10.45 -10.57 -13.51
C VAL A 357 9.18 -10.59 -12.67
N LEU A 358 9.28 -11.03 -11.40
CA LEU A 358 8.16 -10.97 -10.44
C LEU A 358 7.73 -9.53 -10.12
N THR A 359 8.68 -8.60 -9.96
CA THR A 359 8.37 -7.22 -9.53
C THR A 359 8.02 -6.28 -10.67
N THR A 360 8.46 -6.57 -11.90
CA THR A 360 8.20 -5.71 -13.08
C THR A 360 6.94 -6.11 -13.85
N GLY A 361 6.36 -7.28 -13.57
CA GLY A 361 5.12 -7.73 -14.20
C GLY A 361 3.91 -6.89 -13.77
N ALA A 362 3.23 -6.25 -14.74
CA ALA A 362 2.05 -5.40 -14.51
C ALA A 362 0.82 -6.12 -13.92
N ALA A 363 0.81 -7.47 -13.92
CA ALA A 363 -0.23 -8.28 -13.32
C ALA A 363 0.41 -9.34 -12.41
N MET A 364 0.23 -9.18 -11.09
CA MET A 364 0.64 -10.16 -10.09
C MET A 364 -0.45 -11.23 -9.94
N GLU A 365 -0.57 -12.09 -10.94
CA GLU A 365 -1.49 -13.23 -10.91
C GLU A 365 -0.83 -14.43 -10.20
N VAL A 366 -1.63 -15.20 -9.44
CA VAL A 366 -1.15 -16.33 -8.61
C VAL A 366 -0.47 -17.41 -9.46
N ASP A 367 -1.02 -17.66 -10.65
CA ASP A 367 -0.49 -18.61 -11.63
C ASP A 367 0.91 -18.21 -12.14
N ARG A 368 1.16 -16.92 -12.38
CA ARG A 368 2.50 -16.41 -12.76
C ARG A 368 3.52 -16.63 -11.67
N VAL A 369 3.16 -16.40 -10.40
CA VAL A 369 4.08 -16.63 -9.27
C VAL A 369 4.43 -18.11 -9.13
N ILE A 370 3.45 -18.99 -9.30
CA ILE A 370 3.66 -20.44 -9.33
C ILE A 370 4.60 -20.81 -10.49
N LEU A 371 4.32 -20.31 -11.69
CA LEU A 371 5.12 -20.57 -12.89
C LEU A 371 6.57 -20.08 -12.74
N ILE A 372 6.79 -18.85 -12.28
CA ILE A 372 8.13 -18.29 -12.04
C ILE A 372 8.86 -19.09 -10.96
N THR A 373 8.17 -19.51 -9.90
CA THR A 373 8.77 -20.35 -8.87
C THR A 373 9.21 -21.71 -9.44
N LEU A 374 8.35 -22.35 -10.23
CA LEU A 374 8.63 -23.64 -10.88
C LEU A 374 9.80 -23.52 -11.87
N LEU A 375 9.82 -22.45 -12.67
CA LEU A 375 10.92 -22.16 -13.59
C LEU A 375 12.24 -21.93 -12.83
N THR A 376 12.21 -21.19 -11.72
CA THR A 376 13.40 -20.97 -10.86
C THR A 376 13.91 -22.30 -10.31
N ALA A 377 13.01 -23.14 -9.79
CA ALA A 377 13.33 -24.46 -9.27
C ALA A 377 13.90 -25.38 -10.36
N GLY A 378 13.31 -25.37 -11.55
CA GLY A 378 13.79 -26.10 -12.72
C GLY A 378 15.19 -25.66 -13.13
N LEU A 379 15.44 -24.35 -13.21
CA LEU A 379 16.72 -23.78 -13.61
C LEU A 379 17.82 -24.03 -12.56
N PHE A 380 17.48 -23.99 -11.27
CA PHE A 380 18.39 -24.40 -10.20
C PHE A 380 18.76 -25.87 -10.30
N THR A 381 17.78 -26.73 -10.61
CA THR A 381 18.01 -28.16 -10.82
C THR A 381 18.89 -28.41 -12.05
N LEU A 382 18.69 -27.65 -13.13
CA LEU A 382 19.53 -27.72 -14.33
C LEU A 382 20.99 -27.35 -14.01
N ILE A 383 21.21 -26.26 -13.26
CA ILE A 383 22.55 -25.85 -12.81
C ILE A 383 23.21 -26.96 -11.99
N GLU A 384 22.49 -27.61 -11.07
CA GLU A 384 22.98 -28.74 -10.26
C GLU A 384 23.43 -29.93 -11.13
N ILE A 385 22.66 -30.30 -12.15
CA ILE A 385 22.99 -31.42 -13.06
C ILE A 385 24.22 -31.10 -13.91
N LEU A 386 24.29 -29.91 -14.46
CA LEU A 386 25.43 -29.47 -15.29
C LEU A 386 26.73 -29.34 -14.50
N SER A 387 26.63 -29.19 -13.17
CA SER A 387 27.77 -29.07 -12.26
C SER A 387 28.09 -30.37 -11.51
N GLY A 388 27.30 -31.44 -11.67
CA GLY A 388 27.52 -32.73 -11.03
C GLY A 388 28.82 -33.43 -11.47
N PRO A 389 29.47 -34.24 -10.60
CA PRO A 389 30.76 -34.87 -10.88
C PRO A 389 30.70 -35.77 -12.12
N ASP A 390 31.77 -35.75 -12.92
CA ASP A 390 31.92 -36.71 -14.01
C ASP A 390 32.11 -38.07 -13.35
N ARG A 391 31.20 -39.01 -13.61
CA ARG A 391 31.40 -40.38 -13.20
C ARG A 391 32.53 -40.91 -14.06
N ILE A 392 33.75 -40.89 -13.53
CA ILE A 392 34.87 -41.60 -14.15
C ILE A 392 34.44 -43.06 -14.15
N ASP A 393 34.27 -43.62 -15.34
CA ASP A 393 33.97 -45.02 -15.53
C ASP A 393 35.06 -45.83 -14.81
N ALA A 394 34.67 -46.54 -13.76
CA ALA A 394 35.44 -47.67 -13.29
C ALA A 394 35.39 -48.69 -14.43
N VAL A 395 36.43 -48.67 -15.26
CA VAL A 395 36.70 -49.73 -16.22
C VAL A 395 36.85 -51.01 -15.40
N ASP A 396 35.86 -51.89 -15.52
CA ASP A 396 36.06 -53.31 -15.30
C ASP A 396 37.26 -53.74 -16.14
N GLU A 397 38.33 -54.20 -15.50
CA GLU A 397 39.28 -55.10 -16.17
C GLU A 397 38.76 -56.53 -16.02
N PRO A 398 38.24 -57.14 -17.11
CA PRO A 398 38.11 -58.58 -17.18
C PRO A 398 39.41 -59.19 -17.73
N GLY A 399 39.98 -60.16 -17.02
CA GLY A 399 40.74 -61.24 -17.67
C GLY A 399 42.19 -61.40 -17.22
N ALA A 400 42.38 -62.47 -16.45
CA ALA A 400 43.64 -63.14 -16.17
C ALA A 400 44.52 -63.39 -17.42
N LEU A 401 45.85 -63.36 -17.24
CA LEU A 401 46.73 -64.39 -17.80
C LEU A 401 47.85 -64.76 -16.81
N THR A 402 47.78 -66.03 -16.42
CA THR A 402 48.78 -66.95 -15.88
C THR A 402 50.17 -66.89 -16.50
N GLY A 403 51.21 -67.25 -15.73
CA GLY A 403 52.32 -68.07 -16.24
C GLY A 403 53.77 -67.70 -15.88
N ALA A 404 54.25 -68.22 -14.74
CA ALA A 404 55.52 -68.93 -14.45
C ALA A 404 56.91 -68.54 -15.05
N VAL A 405 57.93 -68.95 -14.25
CA VAL A 405 59.37 -69.23 -14.51
C VAL A 405 60.31 -68.05 -14.19
N ALA A 406 61.32 -68.12 -13.32
CA ALA A 406 62.05 -69.23 -12.66
C ALA A 406 62.41 -68.88 -11.20
#